data_AF-A0A9D7UTU7-F1
#
_entry.id   AF-A0A9D7UTU7-F1
#
_cell.length_a   1.000
_cell.length_b   1.000
_cell.length_c   1.000
_cell.angle_alpha   90.00
_cell.angle_beta   90.00
_cell.angle_gamma   90.00
#
_symmetry.space_group_name_H-M   'P 1'
#
loop_
_entity.id
_entity.type
_entity.pdbx_description
1 polymer ?
#
loop_
_entity_poly.entity_id
_entity_poly.type
_entity_poly.pdbx_seq_one_letter_code
_entity_poly.pdbx_strand_id
1 'polypeptide(L)'
;MSQESNDAAELLITLTADIVAAHVSNNSVAVSDVPTLIGNVHSALAGLSGTASAPAVALEPAVPVRLSVKKDYIVCLDDGKKLKMLKRHLMTHYGMTPDDYRAKWGLPADYPMVAPAYAEQRRVLAKAIGLGRAPGSGRKKKVAK
;
A
#
# COMPACT_ATOMS: atom_id res chain seq x y z
N MET A 1 -6.68 12.38 -23.03
CA MET A 1 -7.39 11.90 -21.82
C MET A 1 -8.91 11.97 -21.95
N SER A 2 -9.58 13.13 -22.10
CA SER A 2 -11.07 13.15 -22.19
C SER A 2 -11.65 12.68 -23.53
N GLN A 3 -10.90 12.83 -24.63
CA GLN A 3 -11.38 12.53 -25.98
C GLN A 3 -11.29 11.02 -26.29
N GLU A 4 -10.19 10.38 -25.91
CA GLU A 4 -9.98 8.93 -26.06
C GLU A 4 -11.02 8.09 -25.29
N SER A 5 -11.50 8.60 -24.15
CA SER A 5 -12.55 7.93 -23.37
C SER A 5 -13.91 7.97 -24.06
N ASN A 6 -14.23 9.05 -24.77
CA ASN A 6 -15.47 9.17 -25.52
C ASN A 6 -15.45 8.28 -26.76
N ASP A 7 -14.33 8.24 -27.49
CA ASP A 7 -14.18 7.38 -28.67
C ASP A 7 -14.30 5.89 -28.29
N ALA A 8 -13.75 5.50 -27.13
CA ALA A 8 -13.90 4.15 -26.61
C ALA A 8 -15.34 3.81 -26.22
N ALA A 9 -16.09 4.78 -25.66
CA ALA A 9 -17.50 4.59 -25.33
C ALA A 9 -18.37 4.43 -26.58
N GLU A 10 -18.12 5.23 -27.62
CA GLU A 10 -18.83 5.14 -28.91
C GLU A 10 -18.53 3.81 -29.62
N LEU A 11 -17.28 3.36 -29.59
CA LEU A 11 -16.88 2.05 -30.11
C LEU A 11 -17.58 0.90 -29.35
N LEU A 12 -17.72 1.02 -28.04
CA LEU A 12 -18.36 -0.02 -27.23
C LEU A 12 -19.86 -0.11 -27.50
N ILE A 13 -20.52 1.03 -27.69
CA ILE A 13 -21.94 1.09 -28.07
C ILE A 13 -22.15 0.46 -29.45
N THR A 14 -21.31 0.80 -30.43
CA THR A 14 -21.40 0.24 -31.79
C THR A 14 -21.20 -1.27 -31.82
N LEU A 15 -20.15 -1.79 -31.15
CA LEU A 15 -19.92 -3.23 -31.04
C LEU A 15 -21.06 -3.97 -30.33
N THR A 16 -21.63 -3.37 -29.28
CA THR A 16 -22.80 -3.94 -28.58
C THR A 16 -24.00 -4.03 -29.52
N ALA A 17 -24.27 -2.96 -30.27
CA ALA A 17 -25.39 -2.89 -31.20
C ALA A 17 -25.26 -3.94 -32.32
N ASP A 18 -24.08 -4.09 -32.91
CA ASP A 18 -23.81 -5.06 -33.96
C ASP A 18 -24.02 -6.51 -33.49
N ILE A 19 -23.54 -6.84 -32.29
CA ILE A 19 -23.70 -8.19 -31.70
C ILE A 19 -25.17 -8.49 -31.42
N VAL A 20 -25.90 -7.53 -30.82
CA VAL A 20 -27.32 -7.71 -30.50
C VAL A 20 -28.15 -7.83 -31.79
N ALA A 21 -27.86 -7.00 -32.81
CA ALA A 21 -28.54 -7.07 -34.11
C ALA A 21 -28.29 -8.42 -34.81
N ALA A 22 -27.05 -8.92 -34.80
CA ALA A 22 -26.72 -10.25 -35.32
C ALA A 22 -27.43 -11.37 -34.53
N HIS A 23 -27.52 -11.25 -33.21
CA HIS A 23 -28.17 -12.25 -32.38
C HIS A 23 -29.69 -12.30 -32.61
N VAL A 24 -30.36 -11.15 -32.65
CA VAL A 24 -31.83 -11.06 -32.85
C VAL A 24 -32.22 -11.36 -34.31
N SER A 25 -31.34 -11.12 -35.29
CA SER A 25 -31.64 -11.49 -36.69
C SER A 25 -31.59 -13.00 -36.95
N ASN A 26 -30.82 -13.75 -36.15
CA ASN A 26 -30.66 -15.19 -36.32
C ASN A 26 -31.37 -16.03 -35.22
N ASN A 27 -31.96 -15.39 -34.21
CA ASN A 27 -32.61 -16.07 -33.08
C ASN A 27 -33.94 -15.38 -32.73
N SER A 28 -34.92 -16.16 -32.26
CA SER A 28 -36.18 -15.60 -31.77
C SER A 28 -36.03 -15.17 -30.31
N VAL A 29 -36.13 -13.86 -30.05
CA VAL A 29 -36.02 -13.26 -28.72
C VAL A 29 -37.31 -12.51 -28.42
N ALA A 30 -37.87 -12.67 -27.21
CA ALA A 30 -39.06 -11.93 -26.81
C ALA A 30 -38.73 -10.44 -26.66
N VAL A 31 -39.68 -9.55 -27.00
CA VAL A 31 -39.50 -8.10 -26.92
C VAL A 31 -39.13 -7.64 -25.50
N SER A 32 -39.61 -8.36 -24.48
CA SER A 32 -39.28 -8.13 -23.06
C SER A 32 -37.81 -8.38 -22.73
N ASP A 33 -37.12 -9.23 -23.48
CA ASP A 33 -35.79 -9.73 -23.14
C ASP A 33 -34.68 -8.94 -23.86
N VAL A 34 -35.04 -8.16 -24.87
CA VAL A 34 -34.11 -7.31 -25.63
C VAL A 34 -33.34 -6.33 -24.73
N PRO A 35 -33.96 -5.60 -23.78
CA PRO A 35 -33.22 -4.71 -22.89
C PRO A 35 -32.19 -5.44 -22.03
N THR A 36 -32.55 -6.63 -21.53
CA THR A 36 -31.68 -7.48 -20.72
C THR A 36 -30.49 -7.98 -21.54
N LEU A 37 -30.73 -8.39 -22.79
CA LEU A 37 -29.68 -8.84 -23.71
C LEU A 37 -28.67 -7.72 -23.99
N ILE A 38 -29.14 -6.50 -24.28
CA ILE A 38 -28.28 -5.32 -24.50
C ILE A 38 -27.41 -5.06 -23.26
N GLY A 39 -28.01 -5.05 -22.06
CA GLY A 39 -27.29 -4.84 -20.81
C GLY A 39 -26.21 -5.89 -20.56
N ASN A 40 -26.50 -7.17 -20.84
CA ASN A 40 -25.57 -8.27 -20.65
C ASN A 40 -24.37 -8.18 -21.62
N VAL A 41 -24.62 -7.93 -22.91
CA VAL A 41 -23.55 -7.81 -23.92
C VAL A 41 -22.69 -6.59 -23.65
N HIS A 42 -23.31 -5.43 -23.37
CA HIS A 42 -22.59 -4.20 -23.04
C HIS A 42 -21.71 -4.39 -21.81
N SER A 43 -22.24 -5.01 -20.75
CA SER A 43 -21.48 -5.28 -19.52
C SER A 43 -20.34 -6.28 -19.74
N ALA A 44 -20.55 -7.31 -20.57
CA ALA A 44 -19.52 -8.27 -20.92
C ALA A 44 -18.37 -7.60 -21.68
N LEU A 45 -18.67 -6.77 -22.69
CA LEU A 45 -17.65 -6.02 -23.44
C LEU A 45 -16.93 -4.99 -22.56
N ALA A 46 -17.67 -4.22 -21.77
CA ALA A 46 -17.09 -3.26 -20.83
C ALA A 46 -16.19 -3.93 -19.78
N GLY A 47 -16.54 -5.15 -19.34
CA GLY A 47 -15.71 -5.95 -18.44
C GLY A 47 -14.42 -6.47 -19.07
N LEU A 48 -14.36 -6.57 -20.40
CA LEU A 48 -13.14 -6.93 -21.14
C LEU A 48 -12.27 -5.71 -21.44
N SER A 49 -12.89 -4.55 -21.74
CA SER A 49 -12.19 -3.27 -21.97
C SER A 49 -11.68 -2.63 -20.69
N GLY A 50 -12.39 -2.84 -19.58
CA GLY A 50 -11.88 -2.56 -18.27
C GLY A 50 -10.79 -3.57 -17.95
N THR A 51 -9.55 -3.11 -17.78
CA THR A 51 -8.70 -3.77 -16.80
C THR A 51 -9.50 -3.73 -15.52
N ALA A 52 -10.16 -4.84 -15.18
CA ALA A 52 -10.73 -5.03 -13.87
C ALA A 52 -9.56 -4.78 -12.93
N SER A 53 -9.50 -3.56 -12.39
CA SER A 53 -8.68 -3.26 -11.24
C SER A 53 -9.27 -4.20 -10.21
N ALA A 54 -8.61 -5.35 -10.06
CA ALA A 54 -8.93 -6.32 -9.03
C ALA A 54 -9.19 -5.48 -7.78
N PRO A 55 -10.37 -5.62 -7.14
CA PRO A 55 -10.72 -4.78 -6.00
C PRO A 55 -9.50 -4.80 -5.09
N ALA A 56 -8.88 -3.64 -4.88
CA ALA A 56 -7.60 -3.54 -4.20
C ALA A 56 -7.71 -4.38 -2.94
N VAL A 57 -7.09 -5.57 -2.98
CA VAL A 57 -7.24 -6.55 -1.91
C VAL A 57 -6.72 -5.79 -0.71
N ALA A 58 -7.63 -5.45 0.21
CA ALA A 58 -7.25 -4.79 1.44
C ALA A 58 -6.14 -5.65 2.00
N LEU A 59 -4.92 -5.10 2.02
CA LEU A 59 -3.73 -5.82 2.45
C LEU A 59 -4.03 -6.23 3.90
N GLU A 60 -4.46 -7.46 4.09
CA GLU A 60 -4.66 -7.98 5.43
C GLU A 60 -3.28 -7.95 6.06
N PRO A 61 -3.09 -7.20 7.16
CA PRO A 61 -1.78 -7.08 7.76
C PRO A 61 -1.29 -8.47 8.11
N ALA A 62 -0.08 -8.82 7.66
CA ALA A 62 0.49 -10.17 7.85
C ALA A 62 0.47 -10.62 9.32
N VAL A 63 0.43 -9.66 10.24
CA VAL A 63 0.23 -9.85 11.67
C VAL A 63 -0.58 -8.66 12.20
N PRO A 64 -1.49 -8.84 13.18
CA PRO A 64 -2.12 -7.72 13.88
C PRO A 64 -1.09 -6.72 14.41
N VAL A 65 -1.32 -5.42 14.25
CA VAL A 65 -0.40 -4.33 14.67
C VAL A 65 0.08 -4.45 16.13
N ARG A 66 -0.72 -5.05 17.01
CA ARG A 66 -0.32 -5.28 18.41
C ARG A 66 0.77 -6.34 18.58
N LEU A 67 0.86 -7.29 17.64
CA LEU A 67 1.78 -8.42 17.66
C LEU A 67 3.01 -8.22 16.76
N SER A 68 3.06 -7.12 16.01
CA SER A 68 4.19 -6.80 15.14
C SER A 68 5.43 -6.38 15.93
N VAL A 69 5.28 -5.81 17.12
CA VAL A 69 6.41 -5.38 17.96
C VAL A 69 6.69 -6.42 19.04
N LYS A 70 7.86 -7.06 18.98
CA LYS A 70 8.38 -7.93 20.04
C LYS A 70 9.72 -7.42 20.53
N LYS A 71 10.12 -7.86 21.72
CA LYS A 71 11.33 -7.38 22.41
C LYS A 71 12.59 -7.50 21.54
N ASP A 72 12.77 -8.65 20.90
CA ASP A 72 13.98 -8.98 20.12
C ASP A 72 13.87 -8.69 18.61
N TYR A 73 12.64 -8.58 18.08
CA TYR A 73 12.38 -8.37 16.66
C TYR A 73 11.06 -7.63 16.43
N ILE A 74 11.00 -6.92 15.31
CA ILE A 74 9.81 -6.29 14.75
C ILE A 74 9.41 -7.01 13.47
N VAL A 75 8.12 -7.24 13.28
CA VAL A 75 7.55 -7.88 12.09
C VAL A 75 7.08 -6.80 11.13
N CYS A 76 7.45 -6.92 9.86
CA CYS A 76 6.94 -6.06 8.80
C CYS A 76 5.50 -6.50 8.44
N LEU A 77 4.60 -5.53 8.31
CA LEU A 77 3.18 -5.77 8.02
C LEU A 77 2.95 -6.08 6.53
N ASP A 78 3.90 -5.70 5.67
CA ASP A 78 3.85 -5.93 4.22
C ASP A 78 4.34 -7.34 3.82
N ASP A 79 5.37 -7.90 4.47
CA ASP A 79 5.93 -9.21 4.09
C ASP A 79 6.00 -10.24 5.23
N GLY A 80 5.58 -9.88 6.46
CA GLY A 80 5.58 -10.79 7.61
C GLY A 80 6.97 -11.19 8.12
N LYS A 81 8.06 -10.58 7.61
CA LYS A 81 9.41 -10.96 8.02
C LYS A 81 9.78 -10.39 9.38
N LYS A 82 10.47 -11.21 10.18
CA LYS A 82 11.03 -10.84 11.48
C LYS A 82 12.37 -10.14 11.28
N LEU A 83 12.45 -8.88 11.68
CA LEU A 83 13.59 -8.01 11.45
C LEU A 83 14.00 -7.32 12.75
N LYS A 84 15.28 -7.00 12.92
CA LYS A 84 15.72 -6.13 14.04
C LYS A 84 15.54 -4.65 13.72
N MET A 85 15.57 -4.29 12.44
CA MET A 85 15.49 -2.92 11.92
C MET A 85 14.52 -2.86 10.75
N LEU A 86 13.31 -2.36 10.98
CA LEU A 86 12.29 -2.22 9.95
C LEU A 86 12.64 -1.09 8.97
N LYS A 87 13.20 0.03 9.47
CA LYS A 87 13.59 1.19 8.63
C LYS A 87 14.47 0.82 7.43
N ARG A 88 15.46 -0.05 7.63
CA ARG A 88 16.36 -0.49 6.54
C ARG A 88 15.60 -1.31 5.50
N HIS A 89 14.75 -2.22 5.95
CA HIS A 89 13.97 -3.08 5.08
C HIS A 89 12.97 -2.28 4.23
N LEU A 90 12.29 -1.30 4.83
CA LEU A 90 11.38 -0.38 4.11
C LEU A 90 12.10 0.39 2.99
N MET A 91 13.29 0.92 3.27
CA MET A 91 14.07 1.65 2.27
C MET A 91 14.58 0.74 1.15
N THR A 92 15.10 -0.45 1.46
CA THR A 92 15.72 -1.32 0.45
C THR A 92 14.70 -2.08 -0.41
N HIS A 93 13.60 -2.55 0.17
CA HIS A 93 12.63 -3.37 -0.57
C HIS A 93 11.46 -2.57 -1.13
N TYR A 94 11.06 -1.50 -0.45
CA TYR A 94 9.85 -0.75 -0.78
C TYR A 94 10.14 0.71 -1.16
N GLY A 95 11.39 1.17 -1.04
CA GLY A 95 11.76 2.57 -1.29
C GLY A 95 11.01 3.57 -0.39
N MET A 96 10.44 3.10 0.72
CA MET A 96 9.44 3.83 1.50
C MET A 96 10.05 4.43 2.76
N THR A 97 9.62 5.64 3.13
CA THR A 97 10.03 6.25 4.40
C THR A 97 9.26 5.64 5.57
N PRO A 98 9.78 5.74 6.81
CA PRO A 98 9.04 5.30 7.99
C PRO A 98 7.67 5.97 8.15
N ASP A 99 7.53 7.22 7.69
CA ASP A 99 6.30 8.00 7.86
C ASP A 99 5.25 7.58 6.83
N ASP A 100 5.65 7.34 5.58
CA ASP A 100 4.78 6.77 4.56
C ASP A 100 4.25 5.39 5.00
N TYR A 101 5.12 4.57 5.62
CA TYR A 101 4.71 3.27 6.15
C TYR A 101 3.71 3.39 7.31
N ARG A 102 3.86 4.41 8.17
CA ARG A 102 2.87 4.69 9.22
C ARG A 102 1.54 5.14 8.65
N ALA A 103 1.57 6.03 7.65
CA ALA A 103 0.38 6.51 6.97
C ALA A 103 -0.35 5.36 6.25
N LYS A 104 0.40 4.49 5.56
CA LYS A 104 -0.13 3.32 4.85
C LYS A 104 -0.89 2.37 5.77
N TRP A 105 -0.37 2.14 6.97
CA TRP A 105 -0.93 1.17 7.92
C TRP A 105 -1.73 1.80 9.07
N GLY A 106 -1.96 3.12 9.06
CA GLY A 106 -2.67 3.84 10.13
C GLY A 106 -1.99 3.72 11.50
N LEU A 107 -0.66 3.63 11.53
CA LEU A 107 0.10 3.41 12.77
C LEU A 107 0.27 4.70 13.58
N PRO A 108 0.29 4.63 14.93
CA PRO A 108 0.61 5.77 15.77
C PRO A 108 2.01 6.36 15.47
N ALA A 109 2.19 7.65 15.70
CA ALA A 109 3.48 8.32 15.54
C ALA A 109 4.59 7.70 16.40
N ASP A 110 4.24 7.21 17.59
CA ASP A 110 5.16 6.55 18.55
C ASP A 110 5.48 5.08 18.19
N TYR A 111 5.03 4.59 17.03
CA TYR A 111 5.31 3.22 16.63
C TYR A 111 6.82 2.99 16.39
N PRO A 112 7.44 2.02 17.09
CA PRO A 112 8.87 1.76 16.98
C PRO A 112 9.22 1.14 15.62
N MET A 113 10.27 1.64 14.97
CA MET A 113 10.76 1.13 13.67
C MET A 113 11.96 0.18 13.79
N VAL A 114 12.31 -0.17 15.02
CA VAL A 114 13.43 -1.01 15.41
C VAL A 114 13.01 -1.82 16.63
N ALA A 115 13.56 -3.01 16.79
CA ALA A 115 13.28 -3.83 17.96
C ALA A 115 13.65 -3.06 19.25
N PRO A 116 12.78 -3.04 20.28
CA PRO A 116 13.04 -2.33 21.53
C PRO A 116 14.35 -2.72 22.22
N ALA A 117 14.74 -4.01 22.22
CA ALA A 117 16.03 -4.44 22.79
C ALA A 117 17.23 -3.84 22.03
N TYR A 118 17.12 -3.72 20.71
CA TYR A 118 18.17 -3.11 19.88
C TYR A 118 18.24 -1.58 20.10
N ALA A 119 17.08 -0.92 20.25
CA ALA A 119 17.02 0.49 20.59
C ALA A 119 17.66 0.78 21.96
N GLU A 120 17.40 -0.06 22.97
CA GLU A 120 17.97 0.10 24.31
C GLU A 120 19.49 -0.11 24.31
N GLN A 121 20.00 -1.16 23.65
CA GLN A 121 21.43 -1.39 23.50
C GLN A 121 22.13 -0.19 22.84
N ARG A 122 21.52 0.38 21.79
CA ARG A 122 22.10 1.53 21.10
C ARG A 122 22.04 2.80 21.96
N ARG A 123 21.00 2.96 22.78
CA ARG A 123 20.87 4.06 23.75
C ARG A 123 21.95 4.00 24.83
N VAL A 124 22.23 2.82 25.38
CA VAL A 124 23.30 2.60 26.37
C VAL A 124 24.66 2.94 25.77
N LEU A 125 24.95 2.43 24.56
CA LEU A 125 26.19 2.70 23.85
C LEU A 125 26.35 4.20 23.52
N ALA A 126 25.29 4.88 23.10
CA ALA A 126 25.33 6.32 22.85
C ALA A 126 25.68 7.13 24.11
N LYS A 127 25.08 6.78 25.26
CA LYS A 127 25.42 7.39 26.55
C LYS A 127 26.87 7.11 26.96
N ALA A 128 27.36 5.89 26.76
CA ALA A 128 28.74 5.51 27.05
C ALA A 128 29.76 6.29 26.19
N ILE A 129 29.42 6.57 24.93
CA ILE A 129 30.26 7.33 23.99
C ILE A 129 30.09 8.87 24.17
N GLY A 130 29.18 9.31 25.03
CA GLY A 130 29.01 10.74 25.38
C GLY A 130 28.08 11.53 24.45
N LEU A 131 27.32 10.86 23.58
CA LEU A 131 26.27 11.47 22.77
C LEU A 131 25.09 11.85 23.69
N GLY A 132 24.91 13.15 23.93
CA GLY A 132 23.87 13.69 24.82
C GLY A 132 24.37 14.62 25.93
N ARG A 133 25.70 14.86 26.04
CA ARG A 133 26.22 15.94 26.88
C ARG A 133 26.04 17.28 26.15
N ALA A 134 25.45 18.27 26.82
CA ALA A 134 25.30 19.62 26.28
C ALA A 134 26.65 20.16 25.77
N PRO A 135 26.70 20.81 24.59
CA PRO A 135 27.92 21.44 24.08
C PRO A 135 28.33 22.53 25.06
N GLY A 136 29.34 22.26 25.89
CA GLY A 136 29.83 23.21 26.91
C GLY A 136 30.09 22.64 28.31
N SER A 137 29.70 21.40 28.64
CA SER A 137 30.04 20.83 29.98
C SER A 137 31.46 20.26 30.10
N GLY A 138 32.34 20.56 29.13
CA GLY A 138 33.75 20.20 29.17
C GLY A 138 34.50 20.98 30.25
N ARG A 139 34.64 20.36 31.43
CA ARG A 139 35.74 20.50 32.41
C ARG A 139 36.45 21.87 32.39
N LYS A 140 36.01 22.81 33.24
CA LYS A 140 36.74 24.06 33.52
C LYS A 140 38.22 23.72 33.80
N LYS A 141 39.12 24.11 32.90
CA LYS A 141 40.58 24.01 33.11
C LYS A 141 40.90 24.82 34.37
N LYS A 142 41.29 24.15 35.46
CA LYS A 142 41.86 24.86 36.61
C LYS A 142 43.17 25.49 36.14
N VAL A 143 43.21 26.81 36.07
CA VAL A 143 44.43 27.58 35.87
C VAL A 143 45.25 27.41 37.16
N ALA A 144 46.42 26.78 37.05
CA ALA A 144 47.39 26.72 38.14
C ALA A 144 48.02 28.12 38.30
N LYS A 145 48.09 28.58 39.56
CA LYS A 145 48.75 29.81 39.98
C LYS A 145 50.22 29.52 40.24
#